data_AF-A0AAF0RAI0-F1
#
_entry.id   AF-A0AAF0RAI0-F1
#
_cell.length_a   1.000
_cell.length_b   1.000
_cell.length_c   1.000
_cell.angle_alpha   90.00
_cell.angle_beta   90.00
_cell.angle_gamma   90.00
#
_symmetry.space_group_name_H-M   'P 1'
#
loop_
_entity.id
_entity.type
_entity.pdbx_description
1 polymer ?
#
loop_
_entity_poly.entity_id
_entity_poly.type
_entity_poly.pdbx_seq_one_letter_code
_entity_poly.pdbx_strand_id
1 'polypeptide(L)'
;MEALYSNIHYWLVDHPKISQFEWKQGHTFNSSKSFLIISVSVYLYLTHLLLRFPTFIPTLTTTTIRNITAIHSLILCLLSLLMVIASILSVLHQMPPHDWKWIICFPGANHTLPRGPVFFWIYICYLSNILEFIDTLLIVLSSSRSRRLSFLHVYHHTVVPVLGYIGLQFAQSMSSVAVIINASIHVIMYAYYFLSAIGKRPRWKKVVTNCQIVQFMTGFLLSAMMLYYHFTTEFGYTGVRVWCICWVLARCEWEKRRENEKVGEPISERK
;
A
#
# COMPACT_ATOMS: atom_id res chain seq x y z
N MET A 1 11.17 4.74 -29.89
CA MET A 1 10.61 5.01 -28.55
C MET A 1 9.09 5.07 -28.60
N GLU A 2 8.50 5.78 -29.58
CA GLU A 2 7.03 5.84 -29.79
C GLU A 2 6.31 4.48 -29.83
N ALA A 3 6.82 3.50 -30.57
CA ALA A 3 6.20 2.17 -30.64
C ALA A 3 6.21 1.42 -29.30
N LEU A 4 7.27 1.59 -28.49
CA LEU A 4 7.35 1.00 -27.16
C LEU A 4 6.38 1.69 -26.20
N TYR A 5 6.33 3.03 -26.22
CA TYR A 5 5.39 3.80 -25.42
C TYR A 5 3.94 3.45 -25.75
N SER A 6 3.57 3.42 -27.03
CA SER A 6 2.21 3.06 -27.48
C SER A 6 1.81 1.65 -27.07
N ASN A 7 2.71 0.67 -27.21
CA ASN A 7 2.45 -0.70 -26.75
C ASN A 7 2.25 -0.77 -25.23
N ILE A 8 3.12 -0.11 -24.44
CA ILE A 8 3.01 -0.08 -22.98
C ILE A 8 1.71 0.62 -22.56
N HIS A 9 1.40 1.76 -23.17
CA HIS A 9 0.18 2.52 -22.89
C HIS A 9 -1.06 1.68 -23.18
N TYR A 10 -1.09 0.98 -24.32
CA TYR A 10 -2.20 0.09 -24.66
C TYR A 10 -2.43 -0.99 -23.59
N TRP A 11 -1.38 -1.71 -23.21
CA TRP A 11 -1.52 -2.82 -22.25
C TRP A 11 -1.82 -2.37 -20.82
N LEU A 12 -1.40 -1.17 -20.44
CA LEU A 12 -1.54 -0.67 -19.06
C LEU A 12 -2.74 0.24 -18.85
N VAL A 13 -3.29 0.83 -19.92
CA VAL A 13 -4.37 1.83 -19.83
C VAL A 13 -5.52 1.47 -20.76
N ASP A 14 -5.28 1.34 -22.06
CA ASP A 14 -6.37 1.25 -23.05
C ASP A 14 -7.02 -0.15 -23.13
N HIS A 15 -6.30 -1.19 -22.70
CA HIS A 15 -6.76 -2.57 -22.76
C HIS A 15 -8.18 -2.69 -22.16
N PRO A 16 -9.15 -3.33 -22.84
CA PRO A 16 -10.57 -3.25 -22.49
C PRO A 16 -10.88 -3.68 -21.06
N LYS A 17 -10.13 -4.66 -20.50
CA LYS A 17 -10.26 -5.07 -19.09
C LYS A 17 -9.92 -3.97 -18.08
N ILE A 18 -9.08 -3.00 -18.47
CA ILE A 18 -8.58 -1.91 -17.64
C ILE A 18 -9.41 -0.64 -17.91
N SER A 19 -9.58 -0.26 -19.17
CA SER A 19 -10.32 0.94 -19.56
C SER A 19 -11.81 0.87 -19.22
N GLN A 20 -12.43 -0.30 -19.35
CA GLN A 20 -13.84 -0.53 -18.99
C GLN A 20 -14.02 -1.07 -17.57
N PHE A 21 -12.96 -1.08 -16.76
CA PHE A 21 -13.04 -1.57 -15.39
C PHE A 21 -14.05 -0.75 -14.58
N GLU A 22 -14.86 -1.44 -13.79
CA GLU A 22 -15.76 -0.85 -12.82
C GLU A 22 -15.68 -1.64 -11.52
N TRP A 23 -15.42 -0.94 -10.42
CA TRP A 23 -15.51 -1.53 -9.10
C TRP A 23 -16.97 -1.66 -8.68
N LYS A 24 -17.43 -2.90 -8.49
CA LYS A 24 -18.77 -3.22 -7.97
C LYS A 24 -18.63 -4.12 -6.74
N GLN A 25 -19.03 -3.59 -5.59
CA GLN A 25 -19.01 -4.31 -4.33
C GLN A 25 -19.76 -5.65 -4.44
N GLY A 26 -19.08 -6.77 -4.18
CA GLY A 26 -19.66 -8.11 -4.20
C GLY A 26 -19.77 -8.76 -5.59
N HIS A 27 -19.53 -8.03 -6.68
CA HIS A 27 -19.52 -8.57 -8.05
C HIS A 27 -18.11 -8.67 -8.62
N THR A 28 -17.26 -7.66 -8.37
CA THR A 28 -15.85 -7.72 -8.75
C THR A 28 -15.15 -8.79 -7.90
N PHE A 29 -14.18 -9.51 -8.49
CA PHE A 29 -13.41 -10.50 -7.76
C PHE A 29 -12.84 -9.91 -6.45
N ASN A 30 -12.94 -10.63 -5.33
CA ASN A 30 -12.44 -10.21 -4.02
C ASN A 30 -12.92 -8.84 -3.49
N SER A 31 -14.06 -8.35 -3.99
CA SER A 31 -14.66 -7.06 -3.62
C SER A 31 -15.74 -7.13 -2.54
N SER A 32 -16.07 -8.33 -2.05
CA SER A 32 -17.06 -8.49 -1.01
C SER A 32 -16.51 -8.04 0.35
N LYS A 33 -17.34 -7.38 1.15
CA LYS A 33 -16.97 -6.99 2.53
C LYS A 33 -16.58 -8.21 3.35
N SER A 34 -17.30 -9.31 3.17
CA SER A 34 -17.04 -10.58 3.83
C SER A 34 -15.66 -11.12 3.50
N PHE A 35 -15.23 -11.04 2.24
CA PHE A 35 -13.88 -11.46 1.86
C PHE A 35 -12.81 -10.68 2.61
N LEU A 36 -12.89 -9.35 2.65
CA LEU A 36 -11.95 -8.52 3.40
C LEU A 36 -11.92 -8.89 4.89
N ILE A 37 -13.09 -8.97 5.52
CA ILE A 37 -13.20 -9.29 6.96
C ILE A 37 -12.61 -10.67 7.24
N ILE A 38 -12.91 -11.66 6.41
CA ILE A 38 -12.37 -13.02 6.53
C ILE A 38 -10.85 -13.00 6.34
N SER A 39 -10.33 -12.36 5.29
CA SER A 39 -8.88 -12.29 5.04
C SER A 39 -8.12 -11.65 6.20
N VAL A 40 -8.61 -10.53 6.74
CA VAL A 40 -8.00 -9.85 7.90
C VAL A 40 -8.13 -10.69 9.16
N SER A 41 -9.28 -11.30 9.40
CA SER A 41 -9.49 -12.16 10.58
C SER A 41 -8.60 -13.40 10.55
N VAL A 42 -8.47 -14.04 9.39
CA VAL A 42 -7.57 -15.19 9.16
C VAL A 42 -6.12 -14.75 9.37
N TYR A 43 -5.72 -13.60 8.83
CA TYR A 43 -4.37 -13.05 9.01
C TYR A 43 -4.03 -12.85 10.50
N LEU A 44 -4.92 -12.18 11.25
CA LEU A 44 -4.73 -11.91 12.68
C LEU A 44 -4.73 -13.19 13.50
N TYR A 45 -5.70 -14.08 13.25
CA TYR A 45 -5.82 -15.36 13.95
C TYR A 45 -4.58 -16.22 13.72
N LEU A 46 -4.16 -16.38 12.45
CA LEU A 46 -2.99 -17.16 12.09
C LEU A 46 -1.71 -16.57 12.68
N THR A 47 -1.53 -15.25 12.60
CA THR A 47 -0.37 -14.57 13.20
C THR A 47 -0.33 -14.79 14.71
N HIS A 48 -1.46 -14.63 15.40
CA HIS A 48 -1.55 -14.85 16.85
C HIS A 48 -1.31 -16.32 17.23
N LEU A 49 -1.90 -17.27 16.50
CA LEU A 49 -1.73 -18.70 16.72
C LEU A 49 -0.25 -19.10 16.59
N LEU A 50 0.41 -18.68 15.50
CA LEU A 50 1.81 -18.98 15.24
C LEU A 50 2.75 -18.31 16.25
N LEU A 51 2.39 -17.12 16.76
CA LEU A 51 3.12 -16.47 17.85
C LEU A 51 2.96 -17.19 19.19
N ARG A 52 1.74 -17.66 19.50
CA ARG A 52 1.42 -18.31 20.78
C ARG A 52 1.98 -19.72 20.87
N PHE A 53 2.03 -20.44 19.75
CA PHE A 53 2.40 -21.85 19.68
C PHE A 53 3.64 -22.06 18.79
N PRO A 54 4.82 -21.57 19.21
CA PRO A 54 6.04 -21.64 18.40
C PRO A 54 6.51 -23.07 18.15
N THR A 55 6.11 -24.04 18.97
CA THR A 55 6.43 -25.47 18.87
C THR A 55 5.78 -26.14 17.65
N PHE A 56 4.66 -25.60 17.16
CA PHE A 56 3.98 -26.12 15.95
C PHE A 56 4.61 -25.62 14.65
N ILE A 57 5.59 -24.71 14.73
CA ILE A 57 6.22 -24.14 13.54
C ILE A 57 7.34 -25.06 13.08
N PRO A 58 7.23 -25.67 11.88
CA PRO A 58 8.30 -26.50 11.36
C PRO A 58 9.56 -25.64 11.20
N THR A 59 10.70 -26.18 11.65
CA THR A 59 12.00 -25.53 11.47
C THR A 59 12.43 -25.65 10.01
N LEU A 60 11.92 -24.75 9.16
CA LEU A 60 12.38 -24.62 7.79
C LEU A 60 13.84 -24.17 7.79
N THR A 61 14.64 -24.71 6.86
CA THR A 61 16.04 -24.29 6.76
C THR A 61 16.13 -22.81 6.41
N THR A 62 17.11 -22.12 7.00
CA THR A 62 17.36 -20.69 6.74
C THR A 62 17.53 -20.41 5.24
N THR A 63 18.12 -21.35 4.49
CA THR A 63 18.30 -21.25 3.04
C THR A 63 16.97 -21.29 2.29
N THR A 64 16.07 -22.20 2.66
CA THR A 64 14.73 -22.30 2.04
C THR A 64 13.92 -21.03 2.27
N ILE A 65 13.86 -20.53 3.52
CA ILE A 65 13.13 -19.29 3.84
C ILE A 65 13.72 -18.11 3.06
N ARG A 66 15.04 -18.03 2.97
CA ARG A 66 15.74 -16.98 2.24
C ARG A 66 15.40 -16.99 0.75
N ASN A 67 15.36 -18.17 0.11
CA ASN A 67 14.99 -18.30 -1.30
C ASN A 67 13.53 -17.92 -1.53
N ILE A 68 12.61 -18.39 -0.67
CA ILE A 68 11.18 -18.02 -0.77
C ILE A 68 11.03 -16.50 -0.58
N THR A 69 11.71 -15.92 0.41
CA THR A 69 11.69 -14.46 0.66
C THR A 69 12.23 -13.68 -0.54
N ALA A 70 13.30 -14.16 -1.18
CA ALA A 70 13.85 -13.53 -2.37
C ALA A 70 12.85 -13.56 -3.53
N ILE A 71 12.23 -14.71 -3.82
CA ILE A 71 11.24 -14.83 -4.90
C ILE A 71 10.03 -13.94 -4.61
N HIS A 72 9.50 -13.98 -3.40
CA HIS A 72 8.36 -13.16 -2.99
C HIS A 72 8.66 -11.66 -3.09
N SER A 73 9.81 -11.22 -2.56
CA SER A 73 10.25 -9.82 -2.65
C SER A 73 10.45 -9.37 -4.10
N LEU A 74 10.97 -10.25 -4.97
CA LEU A 74 11.13 -9.93 -6.39
C LEU A 74 9.77 -9.75 -7.08
N ILE A 75 8.80 -10.63 -6.81
CA ILE A 75 7.45 -10.53 -7.34
C ILE A 75 6.80 -9.22 -6.90
N LEU A 76 6.87 -8.88 -5.60
CA LEU A 76 6.30 -7.64 -5.08
C LEU A 76 7.02 -6.39 -5.61
N CYS A 77 8.33 -6.45 -5.82
CA CYS A 77 9.10 -5.37 -6.43
C CYS A 77 8.63 -5.10 -7.88
N LEU A 78 8.49 -6.16 -8.69
CA LEU A 78 8.05 -6.05 -10.08
C LEU A 78 6.58 -5.59 -10.18
N LEU A 79 5.72 -6.13 -9.32
CA LEU A 79 4.32 -5.71 -9.22
C LEU A 79 4.22 -4.24 -8.83
N SER A 80 5.01 -3.79 -7.85
CA SER A 80 5.04 -2.39 -7.42
C SER A 80 5.52 -1.47 -8.54
N LEU A 81 6.56 -1.87 -9.28
CA LEU A 81 7.05 -1.10 -10.43
C LEU A 81 5.98 -0.97 -11.52
N LEU A 82 5.30 -2.07 -11.82
CA LEU A 82 4.18 -2.09 -12.76
C LEU A 82 3.06 -1.15 -12.31
N MET A 83 2.67 -1.21 -11.03
CA MET A 83 1.64 -0.33 -10.47
C MET A 83 2.03 1.14 -10.55
N VAL A 84 3.29 1.51 -10.30
CA VAL A 84 3.77 2.90 -10.42
C VAL A 84 3.60 3.40 -11.85
N ILE A 85 4.16 2.66 -12.82
CA ILE A 85 4.14 3.06 -14.24
C ILE A 85 2.68 3.18 -14.71
N ALA A 86 1.88 2.15 -14.44
CA ALA A 86 0.53 2.08 -14.93
C ALA A 86 -0.40 3.11 -14.26
N SER A 87 -0.22 3.38 -12.97
CA SER A 87 -1.00 4.41 -12.26
C SER A 87 -0.65 5.81 -12.77
N ILE A 88 0.63 6.10 -13.03
CA ILE A 88 1.05 7.39 -13.61
C ILE A 88 0.42 7.57 -15.00
N LEU A 89 0.54 6.56 -15.89
CA LEU A 89 -0.06 6.62 -17.22
C LEU A 89 -1.59 6.78 -17.15
N SER A 90 -2.25 6.06 -16.24
CA SER A 90 -3.71 6.13 -16.06
C SER A 90 -4.18 7.50 -15.57
N VAL A 91 -3.40 8.16 -14.71
CA VAL A 91 -3.67 9.53 -14.25
C VAL A 91 -3.47 10.52 -15.39
N LEU A 92 -2.37 10.41 -16.13
CA LEU A 92 -2.08 11.29 -17.27
C LEU A 92 -3.12 11.15 -18.39
N HIS A 93 -3.64 9.94 -18.61
CA HIS A 93 -4.66 9.67 -19.63
C HIS A 93 -6.04 10.26 -19.27
N GLN A 94 -6.43 10.22 -17.99
CA GLN A 94 -7.74 10.70 -17.55
C GLN A 94 -7.77 12.16 -17.08
N MET A 95 -6.60 12.76 -16.86
CA MET A 95 -6.49 14.14 -16.41
C MET A 95 -7.05 15.11 -17.48
N PRO A 96 -8.04 15.96 -17.14
CA PRO A 96 -8.51 17.00 -18.04
C PRO A 96 -7.39 18.01 -18.34
N PRO A 97 -7.32 18.55 -19.57
CA PRO A 97 -6.34 19.56 -19.92
C PRO A 97 -6.49 20.80 -19.01
N HIS A 98 -5.38 21.25 -18.44
CA HIS A 98 -5.27 22.39 -17.54
C HIS A 98 -5.93 22.27 -16.15
N ASP A 99 -6.43 21.09 -15.74
CA ASP A 99 -7.01 20.88 -14.41
C ASP A 99 -6.19 19.90 -13.55
N TRP A 100 -5.03 20.36 -13.07
CA TRP A 100 -4.16 19.57 -12.19
C TRP A 100 -4.82 19.21 -10.86
N LYS A 101 -5.87 19.94 -10.46
CA LYS A 101 -6.64 19.65 -9.25
C LYS A 101 -7.42 18.35 -9.38
N TRP A 102 -7.59 17.79 -10.58
CA TRP A 102 -8.19 16.48 -10.77
C TRP A 102 -7.35 15.34 -10.15
N ILE A 103 -6.01 15.47 -10.17
CA ILE A 103 -5.10 14.55 -9.47
C ILE A 103 -5.35 14.62 -7.96
N ILE A 104 -5.54 15.86 -7.49
CA ILE A 104 -6.01 16.36 -6.19
C ILE A 104 -7.27 15.71 -5.61
N CYS A 105 -8.28 15.78 -6.44
CA CYS A 105 -9.65 15.91 -6.02
C CYS A 105 -10.49 15.52 -7.22
N PHE A 106 -11.20 14.40 -7.11
CA PHE A 106 -12.22 14.12 -8.10
C PHE A 106 -13.36 15.12 -7.89
N PRO A 107 -13.81 15.85 -8.94
CA PRO A 107 -14.88 16.83 -8.80
C PRO A 107 -16.16 16.15 -8.29
N GLY A 108 -16.66 16.61 -7.14
CA GLY A 108 -17.79 16.00 -6.42
C GLY A 108 -19.17 16.27 -7.01
N ALA A 109 -19.26 16.99 -8.14
CA ALA A 109 -20.52 17.45 -8.72
C ALA A 109 -21.44 16.32 -9.22
N ASN A 110 -20.91 15.11 -9.46
CA ASN A 110 -21.67 13.90 -9.72
C ASN A 110 -20.89 12.74 -9.13
N HIS A 111 -21.53 11.85 -8.35
CA HIS A 111 -20.92 10.65 -7.77
C HIS A 111 -19.86 10.06 -8.72
N THR A 112 -18.58 10.25 -8.38
CA THR A 112 -17.49 9.75 -9.21
C THR A 112 -17.59 8.23 -9.17
N LEU A 113 -18.06 7.62 -10.25
CA LEU A 113 -18.16 6.19 -10.33
C LEU A 113 -16.73 5.62 -10.33
N PRO A 114 -16.41 4.60 -9.53
CA PRO A 114 -15.08 4.01 -9.46
C PRO A 114 -14.81 3.18 -10.72
N ARG A 115 -14.61 3.89 -11.84
CA ARG A 115 -14.51 3.36 -13.21
C ARG A 115 -13.26 3.85 -13.89
N GLY A 116 -12.73 3.01 -14.77
CA GLY A 116 -11.60 3.33 -15.63
C GLY A 116 -10.25 2.90 -15.05
N PRO A 117 -9.17 3.25 -15.77
CA PRO A 117 -7.86 2.65 -15.57
C PRO A 117 -7.23 3.02 -14.20
N VAL A 118 -7.50 4.22 -13.69
CA VAL A 118 -7.04 4.63 -12.33
C VAL A 118 -7.63 3.71 -11.25
N PHE A 119 -8.93 3.43 -11.28
CA PHE A 119 -9.57 2.57 -10.28
C PHE A 119 -9.18 1.11 -10.43
N PHE A 120 -8.86 0.66 -11.65
CA PHE A 120 -8.28 -0.67 -11.86
C PHE A 120 -6.95 -0.82 -11.11
N TRP A 121 -6.03 0.14 -11.24
CA TRP A 121 -4.74 0.06 -10.56
C TRP A 121 -4.81 0.28 -9.06
N ILE A 122 -5.77 1.09 -8.57
CA ILE A 122 -6.08 1.15 -7.13
C ILE A 122 -6.59 -0.22 -6.64
N TYR A 123 -7.41 -0.91 -7.43
CA TYR A 123 -7.87 -2.27 -7.12
C TYR A 123 -6.72 -3.29 -7.09
N ILE A 124 -5.80 -3.23 -8.06
CA ILE A 124 -4.59 -4.06 -8.04
C ILE A 124 -3.72 -3.75 -6.81
N CYS A 125 -3.61 -2.49 -6.41
CA CYS A 125 -2.90 -2.11 -5.17
C CYS A 125 -3.58 -2.69 -3.93
N TYR A 126 -4.91 -2.66 -3.84
CA TYR A 126 -5.66 -3.33 -2.77
C TYR A 126 -5.36 -4.83 -2.71
N LEU A 127 -5.35 -5.53 -3.84
CA LEU A 127 -4.98 -6.95 -3.89
C LEU A 127 -3.52 -7.18 -3.50
N SER A 128 -2.61 -6.31 -3.93
CA SER A 128 -1.20 -6.36 -3.55
C SER A 128 -1.03 -6.32 -2.02
N ASN A 129 -1.77 -5.45 -1.33
CA ASN A 129 -1.72 -5.33 0.13
C ASN A 129 -2.14 -6.63 0.85
N ILE A 130 -3.02 -7.44 0.24
CA ILE A 130 -3.38 -8.77 0.76
C ILE A 130 -2.27 -9.77 0.51
N LEU A 131 -1.57 -9.70 -0.63
CA LEU A 131 -0.40 -10.55 -0.90
C LEU A 131 0.74 -10.29 0.09
N GLU A 132 0.88 -9.08 0.60
CA GLU A 132 1.86 -8.71 1.61
C GLU A 132 1.62 -9.37 2.98
N PHE A 133 0.47 -10.02 3.20
CA PHE A 133 0.28 -10.88 4.39
C PHE A 133 1.31 -12.01 4.43
N ILE A 134 1.81 -12.44 3.28
CA ILE A 134 2.85 -13.45 3.15
C ILE A 134 4.16 -12.96 3.80
N ASP A 135 4.48 -11.66 3.79
CA ASP A 135 5.67 -11.13 4.48
C ASP A 135 5.64 -11.45 5.97
N THR A 136 4.46 -11.28 6.60
CA THR A 136 4.28 -11.62 8.01
C THR A 136 4.47 -13.12 8.24
N LEU A 137 3.91 -13.97 7.37
CA LEU A 137 4.14 -15.42 7.45
C LEU A 137 5.62 -15.76 7.33
N LEU A 138 6.34 -15.18 6.36
CA LEU A 138 7.76 -15.43 6.15
C LEU A 138 8.60 -14.97 7.34
N ILE A 139 8.25 -13.85 7.96
CA ILE A 139 8.90 -13.37 9.19
C ILE A 139 8.63 -14.32 10.36
N VAL A 140 7.40 -14.78 10.52
CA VAL A 140 7.02 -15.71 11.60
C VAL A 140 7.70 -17.06 11.42
N LEU A 141 7.74 -17.59 10.19
CA LEU A 141 8.46 -18.82 9.86
C LEU A 141 9.98 -18.67 9.99
N SER A 142 10.50 -17.44 9.92
CA SER A 142 11.90 -17.16 10.16
C SER A 142 12.27 -17.32 11.64
N SER A 143 13.45 -17.92 11.87
CA SER A 143 14.09 -17.96 13.19
C SER A 143 14.30 -16.56 13.81
N SER A 144 14.25 -15.49 13.01
CA SER A 144 14.41 -14.09 13.46
C SER A 144 13.09 -13.36 13.81
N ARG A 145 12.00 -14.09 14.12
CA ARG A 145 10.67 -13.49 14.34
C ARG A 145 10.64 -12.37 15.39
N SER A 146 11.28 -12.54 16.54
CA SER A 146 11.21 -11.59 17.66
C SER A 146 11.89 -10.25 17.35
N ARG A 147 12.80 -10.22 16.37
CA ARG A 147 13.49 -9.00 15.95
C ARG A 147 12.76 -8.27 14.81
N ARG A 148 12.03 -9.01 13.99
CA ARG A 148 11.44 -8.50 12.73
C ARG A 148 9.95 -8.24 12.82
N LEU A 149 9.23 -9.03 13.62
CA LEU A 149 7.79 -8.88 13.80
C LEU A 149 7.53 -7.90 14.95
N SER A 150 7.21 -6.67 14.59
CA SER A 150 6.80 -5.63 15.55
C SER A 150 5.28 -5.48 15.57
N PHE A 151 4.74 -4.91 16.64
CA PHE A 151 3.32 -4.52 16.68
C PHE A 151 2.96 -3.58 15.52
N LEU A 152 3.87 -2.65 15.18
CA LEU A 152 3.69 -1.71 14.07
C LEU A 152 3.50 -2.44 12.73
N HIS A 153 4.27 -3.50 12.50
CA HIS A 153 4.16 -4.33 11.29
C HIS A 153 2.76 -4.96 11.18
N VAL A 154 2.31 -5.65 12.24
CA VAL A 154 1.00 -6.33 12.23
C VAL A 154 -0.15 -5.32 12.10
N TYR A 155 -0.06 -4.18 12.81
CA TYR A 155 -1.04 -3.11 12.73
C TYR A 155 -1.13 -2.53 11.32
N HIS A 156 0.01 -2.20 10.71
CA HIS A 156 0.08 -1.65 9.36
C HIS A 156 -0.54 -2.59 8.32
N HIS A 157 -0.11 -3.87 8.30
CA HIS A 157 -0.67 -4.85 7.37
C HIS A 157 -2.15 -5.15 7.64
N THR A 158 -2.67 -4.92 8.84
CA THR A 158 -4.12 -5.03 9.10
C THR A 158 -4.89 -3.86 8.52
N VAL A 159 -4.36 -2.64 8.69
CA VAL A 159 -5.05 -1.40 8.36
C VAL A 159 -4.99 -1.07 6.87
N VAL A 160 -3.85 -1.25 6.21
CA VAL A 160 -3.65 -0.83 4.81
C VAL A 160 -4.62 -1.48 3.81
N PRO A 161 -4.92 -2.79 3.86
CA PRO A 161 -5.94 -3.41 3.00
C PRO A 161 -7.35 -2.86 3.26
N VAL A 162 -7.66 -2.55 4.53
CA VAL A 162 -8.95 -1.95 4.91
C VAL A 162 -9.08 -0.54 4.32
N LEU A 163 -8.02 0.27 4.43
CA LEU A 163 -7.96 1.60 3.81
C LEU A 163 -8.11 1.52 2.28
N GLY A 164 -7.43 0.57 1.63
CA GLY A 164 -7.56 0.34 0.19
C GLY A 164 -8.98 -0.02 -0.24
N TYR A 165 -9.65 -0.91 0.51
CA TYR A 165 -11.03 -1.29 0.25
C TYR A 165 -12.01 -0.11 0.38
N ILE A 166 -11.91 0.64 1.48
CA ILE A 166 -12.79 1.77 1.72
C ILE A 166 -12.51 2.88 0.68
N GLY A 167 -11.25 3.09 0.31
CA GLY A 167 -10.85 4.01 -0.76
C GLY A 167 -11.52 3.70 -2.10
N LEU A 168 -11.56 2.42 -2.50
CA LEU A 168 -12.28 1.96 -3.69
C LEU A 168 -13.80 2.11 -3.58
N GLN A 169 -14.36 1.71 -2.43
CA GLN A 169 -15.80 1.71 -2.22
C GLN A 169 -16.42 3.12 -2.26
N PHE A 170 -15.70 4.11 -1.77
CA PHE A 170 -16.18 5.50 -1.69
C PHE A 170 -15.57 6.41 -2.76
N ALA A 171 -14.86 5.83 -3.74
CA ALA A 171 -14.12 6.57 -4.76
C ALA A 171 -13.33 7.74 -4.14
N GLN A 172 -12.60 7.44 -3.05
CA GLN A 172 -11.99 8.47 -2.22
C GLN A 172 -11.00 9.27 -3.07
N SER A 173 -11.16 10.59 -3.06
CA SER A 173 -10.17 11.51 -3.62
C SER A 173 -8.79 11.22 -3.04
N MET A 174 -7.71 11.48 -3.79
CA MET A 174 -6.32 11.17 -3.40
C MET A 174 -5.88 9.72 -3.40
N SER A 175 -6.78 8.76 -3.62
CA SER A 175 -6.39 7.35 -3.65
C SER A 175 -5.34 7.04 -4.73
N SER A 176 -5.43 7.68 -5.90
CA SER A 176 -4.46 7.50 -6.99
C SER A 176 -3.05 7.96 -6.62
N VAL A 177 -2.91 9.16 -6.05
CA VAL A 177 -1.62 9.70 -5.61
C VAL A 177 -1.04 8.87 -4.46
N ALA A 178 -1.88 8.46 -3.51
CA ALA A 178 -1.46 7.59 -2.41
C ALA A 178 -0.91 6.25 -2.93
N VAL A 179 -1.57 5.64 -3.92
CA VAL A 179 -1.10 4.40 -4.56
C VAL A 179 0.25 4.61 -5.27
N ILE A 180 0.42 5.70 -6.03
CA ILE A 180 1.68 6.01 -6.72
C ILE A 180 2.83 6.15 -5.72
N ILE A 181 2.65 6.93 -4.66
CA ILE A 181 3.69 7.14 -3.64
C ILE A 181 4.00 5.82 -2.93
N ASN A 182 2.97 5.09 -2.49
CA ASN A 182 3.15 3.83 -1.76
C ASN A 182 3.87 2.79 -2.61
N ALA A 183 3.40 2.56 -3.84
CA ALA A 183 4.03 1.63 -4.77
C ALA A 183 5.48 2.03 -5.08
N SER A 184 5.78 3.34 -5.18
CA SER A 184 7.16 3.82 -5.40
C SER A 184 8.09 3.46 -4.24
N ILE A 185 7.64 3.64 -2.99
CA ILE A 185 8.42 3.22 -1.83
C ILE A 185 8.52 1.71 -1.74
N HIS A 186 7.47 0.97 -2.11
CA HIS A 186 7.49 -0.49 -2.13
C HIS A 186 8.49 -1.04 -3.14
N VAL A 187 8.69 -0.40 -4.31
CA VAL A 187 9.78 -0.75 -5.23
C VAL A 187 11.13 -0.67 -4.52
N ILE A 188 11.41 0.43 -3.81
CA ILE A 188 12.69 0.64 -3.10
C ILE A 188 12.85 -0.37 -1.96
N MET A 189 11.79 -0.59 -1.17
CA MET A 189 11.78 -1.49 -0.02
C MET A 189 11.98 -2.96 -0.44
N TYR A 190 11.20 -3.45 -1.40
CA TYR A 190 11.30 -4.85 -1.84
C TYR A 190 12.56 -5.11 -2.65
N ALA A 191 13.09 -4.13 -3.40
CA ALA A 191 14.42 -4.25 -3.98
C ALA A 191 15.49 -4.45 -2.90
N TYR A 192 15.41 -3.70 -1.79
CA TYR A 192 16.31 -3.88 -0.64
C TYR A 192 16.16 -5.27 0.00
N TYR A 193 14.92 -5.77 0.18
CA TYR A 193 14.67 -7.10 0.75
C TYR A 193 15.14 -8.22 -0.16
N PHE A 194 14.90 -8.11 -1.47
CA PHE A 194 15.40 -9.05 -2.46
C PHE A 194 16.93 -9.14 -2.42
N LEU A 195 17.62 -7.99 -2.49
CA LEU A 195 19.08 -7.94 -2.41
C LEU A 195 19.60 -8.57 -1.11
N SER A 196 18.97 -8.21 0.01
CA SER A 196 19.31 -8.76 1.33
C SER A 196 19.11 -10.27 1.41
N ALA A 197 18.07 -10.80 0.76
CA ALA A 197 17.79 -12.22 0.71
C ALA A 197 18.79 -12.98 -0.17
N ILE A 198 19.26 -12.42 -1.29
CA ILE A 198 20.32 -13.08 -2.10
C ILE A 198 21.73 -12.94 -1.49
N GLY A 199 21.85 -12.37 -0.28
CA GLY A 199 23.11 -12.25 0.45
C GLY A 199 23.89 -10.96 0.20
N LYS A 200 23.42 -10.09 -0.70
CA LYS A 200 23.98 -8.74 -0.86
C LYS A 200 23.37 -7.87 0.24
N ARG A 201 24.18 -7.32 1.16
CA ARG A 201 23.70 -6.43 2.23
C ARG A 201 23.93 -4.96 1.89
N PRO A 202 23.00 -4.32 1.18
CA PRO A 202 23.14 -2.92 0.83
C PRO A 202 23.27 -2.00 2.06
N ARG A 203 24.22 -1.05 2.01
CA ARG A 203 24.47 -0.08 3.10
C ARG A 203 23.39 1.01 3.22
N TRP A 204 22.48 1.10 2.26
CA TRP A 204 21.44 2.12 2.15
C TRP A 204 20.13 1.77 2.86
N LYS A 205 20.19 0.89 3.88
CA LYS A 205 19.02 0.58 4.74
C LYS A 205 18.38 1.85 5.32
N LYS A 206 19.21 2.80 5.77
CA LYS A 206 18.74 4.08 6.34
C LYS A 206 17.98 4.92 5.31
N VAL A 207 18.37 4.86 4.03
CA VAL A 207 17.66 5.55 2.94
C VAL A 207 16.25 4.98 2.79
N VAL A 208 16.09 3.66 2.81
CA VAL A 208 14.77 3.00 2.73
C VAL A 208 13.86 3.49 3.87
N THR A 209 14.36 3.51 5.11
CA THR A 209 13.58 3.99 6.26
C THR A 209 13.24 5.47 6.16
N ASN A 210 14.17 6.32 5.71
CA ASN A 210 13.91 7.74 5.49
C ASN A 210 12.84 7.96 4.41
N CYS A 211 12.88 7.20 3.32
CA CYS A 211 11.87 7.26 2.26
C CYS A 211 10.47 6.88 2.77
N GLN A 212 10.37 5.87 3.64
CA GLN A 212 9.11 5.51 4.30
C GLN A 212 8.58 6.64 5.20
N ILE A 213 9.46 7.31 5.95
CA ILE A 213 9.07 8.46 6.78
C ILE A 213 8.54 9.61 5.92
N VAL A 214 9.24 9.93 4.82
CA VAL A 214 8.82 10.96 3.87
C VAL A 214 7.46 10.62 3.23
N GLN A 215 7.20 9.34 2.93
CA GLN A 215 5.87 8.89 2.47
C GLN A 215 4.79 9.22 3.48
N PHE A 216 4.98 8.91 4.77
CA PHE A 216 3.99 9.22 5.81
C PHE A 216 3.76 10.74 5.93
N MET A 217 4.82 11.54 5.94
CA MET A 217 4.71 13.01 6.00
C MET A 217 3.95 13.57 4.80
N THR A 218 4.26 13.10 3.60
CA THR A 218 3.54 13.48 2.37
C THR A 218 2.07 13.06 2.45
N GLY A 219 1.77 11.87 2.98
CA GLY A 219 0.40 11.40 3.18
C GLY A 219 -0.41 12.29 4.13
N PHE A 220 0.18 12.77 5.23
CA PHE A 220 -0.46 13.73 6.14
C PHE A 220 -0.69 15.09 5.47
N LEU A 221 0.29 15.57 4.68
CA LEU A 221 0.14 16.82 3.94
C LEU A 221 -1.00 16.75 2.91
N LEU A 222 -1.04 15.68 2.11
CA LEU A 222 -2.13 15.45 1.15
C LEU A 222 -3.49 15.34 1.84
N SER A 223 -3.53 14.69 3.01
CA SER A 223 -4.74 14.59 3.83
C SER A 223 -5.21 15.96 4.32
N ALA A 224 -4.29 16.84 4.76
CA ALA A 224 -4.61 18.20 5.17
C ALA A 224 -5.07 19.07 3.99
N MET A 225 -4.44 18.93 2.82
CA MET A 225 -4.85 19.62 1.60
C MET A 225 -6.27 19.23 1.19
N MET A 226 -6.61 17.92 1.22
CA MET A 226 -7.97 17.46 0.94
C MET A 226 -9.00 18.12 1.86
N LEU A 227 -8.69 18.19 3.17
CA LEU A 227 -9.57 18.83 4.15
C LEU A 227 -9.73 20.33 3.88
N TYR A 228 -8.63 21.03 3.60
CA TYR A 228 -8.65 22.45 3.24
C TYR A 228 -9.56 22.69 2.04
N TYR A 229 -9.35 21.93 0.95
CA TYR A 229 -10.18 22.07 -0.24
C TYR A 229 -11.65 21.76 0.06
N HIS A 230 -11.96 20.76 0.89
CA HIS A 230 -13.33 20.41 1.22
C HIS A 230 -14.13 21.57 1.83
N PHE A 231 -13.49 22.38 2.67
CA PHE A 231 -14.13 23.55 3.28
C PHE A 231 -14.15 24.78 2.38
N THR A 232 -13.24 24.90 1.42
CA THR A 232 -13.17 26.07 0.52
C THR A 232 -13.99 25.95 -0.76
N THR A 233 -14.38 24.73 -1.16
CA THR A 233 -15.06 24.48 -2.44
C THR A 233 -16.54 24.17 -2.23
N GLU A 234 -17.44 24.85 -2.96
CA GLU A 234 -18.91 24.74 -2.78
C GLU A 234 -19.49 23.32 -2.94
N PHE A 235 -18.84 22.44 -3.70
CA PHE A 235 -19.40 21.13 -4.06
C PHE A 235 -19.05 19.98 -3.10
N GLY A 236 -18.19 20.20 -2.10
CA GLY A 236 -17.66 19.12 -1.27
C GLY A 236 -16.89 18.04 -2.07
N TYR A 237 -16.18 17.15 -1.38
CA TYR A 237 -15.45 16.05 -2.04
C TYR A 237 -15.96 14.69 -1.57
N THR A 238 -15.85 13.70 -2.47
CA THR A 238 -16.21 12.32 -2.18
C THR A 238 -15.27 11.71 -1.13
N GLY A 239 -15.85 11.04 -0.14
CA GLY A 239 -15.08 10.27 0.86
C GLY A 239 -14.63 11.02 2.11
N VAL A 240 -15.09 12.25 2.39
CA VAL A 240 -14.71 12.99 3.62
C VAL A 240 -15.04 12.24 4.92
N ARG A 241 -16.18 11.53 4.96
CA ARG A 241 -16.54 10.72 6.15
C ARG A 241 -15.54 9.58 6.40
N VAL A 242 -14.93 9.06 5.34
CA VAL A 242 -13.89 8.03 5.40
C VAL A 242 -12.54 8.62 5.77
N TRP A 243 -12.24 9.84 5.31
CA TRP A 243 -10.99 10.54 5.62
C TRP A 243 -10.70 10.60 7.12
N CYS A 244 -11.69 10.88 7.97
CA CYS A 244 -11.51 10.91 9.43
C CYS A 244 -11.00 9.57 9.97
N ILE A 245 -11.54 8.45 9.46
CA ILE A 245 -11.13 7.10 9.85
C ILE A 245 -9.70 6.85 9.38
N CYS A 246 -9.39 7.17 8.13
CA CYS A 246 -8.04 7.05 7.57
C CYS A 246 -7.01 7.85 8.38
N TRP A 247 -7.35 9.07 8.78
CA TRP A 247 -6.47 9.95 9.53
C TRP A 247 -6.19 9.44 10.95
N VAL A 248 -7.22 8.97 11.66
CA VAL A 248 -7.05 8.35 13.00
C VAL A 248 -6.15 7.13 12.92
N LEU A 249 -6.37 6.27 11.93
CA LEU A 249 -5.59 5.04 11.76
C LEU A 249 -4.13 5.34 11.41
N ALA A 250 -3.87 6.30 10.53
CA ALA A 250 -2.53 6.75 10.17
C ALA A 250 -1.82 7.46 11.33
N ARG A 251 -2.54 8.24 12.13
CA ARG A 251 -2.00 8.90 13.33
C ARG A 251 -1.52 7.89 14.37
N CYS A 252 -2.33 6.87 14.65
CA CYS A 252 -1.95 5.79 15.56
C CYS A 252 -0.67 5.09 15.09
N GLU A 253 -0.56 4.82 13.77
CA GLU A 253 0.65 4.24 13.19
C GLU A 253 1.88 5.15 13.41
N TRP A 254 1.73 6.45 13.15
CA TRP A 254 2.79 7.44 13.34
C TRP A 254 3.24 7.56 14.80
N GLU A 255 2.29 7.63 15.73
CA GLU A 255 2.58 7.68 17.17
C GLU A 255 3.40 6.45 17.60
N LYS A 256 2.99 5.26 17.17
CA LYS A 256 3.70 4.02 17.49
C LYS A 256 5.09 3.94 16.84
N ARG A 257 5.26 4.48 15.64
CA ARG A 257 6.58 4.55 14.99
C ARG A 257 7.54 5.47 15.74
N ARG A 258 7.08 6.65 16.18
CA ARG A 258 7.89 7.56 17.01
C ARG A 258 8.31 6.94 18.34
N GLU A 259 7.43 6.15 18.97
CA GLU A 259 7.80 5.41 20.18
C GLU A 259 8.94 4.41 19.92
N ASN A 260 8.88 3.67 18.81
CA ASN A 260 9.92 2.71 18.45
C ASN A 260 11.26 3.40 18.14
N GLU A 261 11.25 4.60 17.55
CA GLU A 261 12.46 5.39 17.33
C GLU A 261 13.11 5.81 18.66
N LYS A 262 12.33 6.31 19.62
CA LYS A 262 12.82 6.68 20.96
C LYS A 262 13.39 5.50 21.75
N VAL A 263 12.86 4.29 21.53
CA VAL A 263 13.38 3.07 22.18
C VAL A 263 14.73 2.65 21.57
N GLY A 264 14.94 2.92 20.28
CA GLY A 264 16.18 2.61 19.55
C GLY A 264 17.33 3.58 19.75
N GLU A 265 17.08 4.77 20.34
CA GLU A 265 18.14 5.72 20.69
C GLU A 265 19.02 5.20 21.84
N PRO A 266 20.35 5.28 21.70
CA PRO A 266 21.27 4.92 22.77
C PRO A 266 20.98 5.75 24.02
N ILE A 267 21.08 5.13 25.20
CA ILE A 267 20.72 5.72 26.50
C ILE A 267 21.45 7.07 26.76
N SER A 268 22.58 7.33 26.08
CA SER A 268 23.33 8.59 26.15
C SER A 268 22.64 9.81 25.51
N GLU A 269 21.59 9.63 24.70
CA GLU A 269 20.90 10.74 24.00
C GLU A 269 19.51 11.07 24.57
N ARG A 270 19.02 10.28 25.53
CA ARG A 270 17.78 10.56 26.27
C ARG A 270 18.04 11.60 27.37
N LYS A 271 18.04 12.88 26.99
CA LYS A 271 17.96 14.01 27.93
C LYS A 271 16.52 14.28 28.36
#